data_AF-A0A9E3BCD1-F1
#
_entry.id   AF-A0A9E3BCD1-F1
#
_cell.length_a   1.000
_cell.length_b   1.000
_cell.length_c   1.000
_cell.angle_alpha   90.00
_cell.angle_beta   90.00
_cell.angle_gamma   90.00
#
_symmetry.space_group_name_H-M   'P 1'
#
loop_
_entity.id
_entity.type
_entity.pdbx_description
1 polymer ?
#
loop_
_entity_poly.entity_id
_entity_poly.type
_entity_poly.pdbx_seq_one_letter_code
_entity_poly.pdbx_strand_id
1 'polypeptide(L)' 'MINILGERNGPADPYWLDDYDPDNVFVHIYGKRETKVDRKMGHITVVGDDLYAVYQHAQEVRAALSI' A
#
# COMPACT_ATOMS: atom_id res chain seq x y z
N MET A 1 -2.36 -9.58 2.93
CA MET A 1 -1.25 -8.59 2.87
C MET A 1 -0.81 -8.42 1.44
N ILE A 2 -0.52 -7.18 1.03
CA ILE A 2 0.01 -6.84 -0.30
C ILE A 2 1.23 -5.91 -0.14
N ASN A 3 2.22 -6.05 -1.02
CA ASN A 3 3.41 -5.19 -0.98
C ASN A 3 3.11 -3.83 -1.61
N ILE A 4 3.68 -2.78 -1.01
CA ILE A 4 3.82 -1.49 -1.67
C ILE A 4 5.16 -1.52 -2.40
N LEU A 5 5.11 -1.46 -3.73
CA LEU A 5 6.30 -1.46 -4.59
C LEU A 5 6.50 -0.06 -5.15
N GLY A 6 7.75 0.33 -5.33
CA GLY A 6 8.07 1.58 -5.99
C GLY A 6 7.63 1.55 -7.45
N GLU A 7 7.00 2.63 -7.88
CA GLU A 7 6.44 2.77 -9.24
C GLU A 7 7.40 3.53 -10.16
N ARG A 8 8.35 4.25 -9.59
CA ARG A 8 9.33 5.09 -10.27
C ARG A 8 10.67 5.09 -9.56
N ASN A 9 11.65 5.76 -10.17
CA ASN A 9 12.92 6.09 -9.51
C ASN A 9 12.88 7.54 -9.04
N GLY A 10 13.36 7.82 -7.82
CA GLY A 10 13.45 9.19 -7.30
C GLY A 10 13.12 9.28 -5.81
N PRO A 11 12.79 10.48 -5.31
CA PRO A 11 12.34 10.65 -3.93
C PRO A 11 11.08 9.83 -3.65
N ALA A 12 11.04 9.17 -2.49
CA ALA A 12 9.84 8.51 -2.00
C ALA A 12 8.87 9.57 -1.47
N ASP A 13 7.88 9.91 -2.27
CA ASP A 13 6.83 10.88 -1.94
C ASP A 13 5.48 10.15 -1.98
N PRO A 14 5.10 9.48 -0.88
CA PRO A 14 3.86 8.72 -0.82
C PRO A 14 2.64 9.65 -0.85
N TYR A 15 1.69 9.33 -1.70
CA TYR A 15 0.45 10.09 -1.85
C TYR A 15 -0.76 9.16 -1.97
N TRP A 16 -1.86 9.55 -1.32
CA TRP A 16 -3.14 8.84 -1.32
C TRP A 16 -4.16 9.56 -2.22
N LEU A 17 -4.78 8.80 -3.12
CA LEU A 17 -5.88 9.27 -3.97
C LEU A 17 -7.21 9.31 -3.22
N ASP A 18 -7.41 8.37 -2.29
CA ASP A 18 -8.64 8.18 -1.53
C ASP A 18 -8.31 7.77 -0.08
N ASP A 19 -9.28 7.98 0.81
CA ASP A 19 -9.24 7.48 2.18
C ASP A 19 -9.45 5.95 2.21
N TYR A 20 -8.99 5.31 3.28
CA TYR A 20 -9.19 3.89 3.54
C TYR A 20 -9.72 3.66 4.95
N ASP A 21 -10.37 2.51 5.18
CA ASP A 21 -10.92 2.14 6.49
C ASP A 21 -9.80 1.95 7.53
N PRO A 22 -9.67 2.85 8.52
CA PRO A 22 -8.58 2.77 9.50
C PRO A 22 -8.75 1.61 10.48
N ASP A 23 -9.94 1.01 10.61
CA ASP A 23 -10.19 -0.07 11.56
C ASP A 23 -9.71 -1.43 11.03
N ASN A 24 -9.71 -1.62 9.70
CA ASN A 24 -9.38 -2.90 9.06
C ASN A 24 -8.15 -2.84 8.15
N VAL A 25 -7.62 -1.64 7.85
CA VAL A 25 -6.50 -1.45 6.94
C VAL A 25 -5.29 -0.90 7.70
N PHE A 26 -4.22 -1.70 7.71
CA PHE A 26 -2.96 -1.36 8.36
C PHE A 26 -1.87 -1.12 7.31
N VAL A 27 -1.44 0.12 7.17
CA VAL A 27 -0.38 0.53 6.24
C VAL A 27 0.94 0.65 6.99
N HIS A 28 2.00 0.04 6.46
CA HIS A 28 3.37 0.20 6.96
C HIS A 28 4.30 0.61 5.83
N ILE A 29 4.75 1.87 5.87
CA ILE A 29 5.79 2.42 4.97
C ILE A 29 7.15 2.38 5.67
N TYR A 30 8.17 1.83 5.01
CA TYR A 30 9.50 1.61 5.62
C TYR A 30 10.35 2.88 5.81
N GLY A 31 9.87 4.06 5.43
CA GLY A 31 10.61 5.33 5.57
C GLY A 31 11.85 5.45 4.67
N LYS A 32 11.91 4.69 3.57
CA LYS A 32 12.98 4.81 2.58
C LYS A 32 12.90 6.18 1.89
N ARG A 33 14.02 6.90 1.80
CA ARG A 33 14.07 8.24 1.18
C ARG A 33 13.91 8.23 -0.34
N GLU A 34 14.28 7.12 -0.97
CA GLU A 34 14.21 6.96 -2.43
C GLU A 34 13.39 5.73 -2.81
N THR A 35 12.53 5.89 -3.80
CA THR A 35 11.81 4.82 -4.47
C THR A 35 12.61 4.31 -5.68
N LYS A 36 12.45 3.04 -6.00
CA LYS A 36 12.94 2.43 -7.25
C LYS A 36 11.88 1.46 -7.74
N VAL A 37 11.76 1.31 -9.06
CA VAL A 37 10.84 0.35 -9.66
C VAL A 37 11.02 -1.03 -9.02
N ASP A 38 9.92 -1.63 -8.59
CA ASP A 38 9.82 -2.93 -7.92
C ASP A 38 10.53 -3.04 -6.55
N ARG A 39 11.08 -1.94 -6.02
CA ARG A 39 11.63 -1.92 -4.66
C ARG A 39 10.47 -1.96 -3.67
N LYS A 40 10.51 -2.89 -2.71
CA LYS A 40 9.54 -2.92 -1.61
C LYS A 40 9.65 -1.65 -0.76
N MET A 41 8.63 -0.80 -0.79
CA MET A 41 8.55 0.44 -0.02
C MET A 41 7.76 0.28 1.27
N GLY A 42 6.96 -0.78 1.37
CA GLY A 42 6.13 -1.07 2.52
C GLY A 42 5.23 -2.27 2.27
N HIS A 43 4.19 -2.38 3.07
CA HIS A 43 3.10 -3.33 2.86
C HIS A 43 1.78 -2.79 3.44
N ILE A 44 0.68 -3.31 2.92
CA ILE A 44 -0.68 -3.07 3.42
C ILE A 44 -1.23 -4.42 3.89
N THR A 45 -1.74 -4.44 5.11
CA THR A 45 -2.44 -5.58 5.68
C THR A 45 -3.90 -5.21 5.85
N VAL A 46 -4.80 -6.00 5.26
CA VAL A 46 -6.24 -5.90 5.46
C VAL A 46 -6.69 -7.11 6.24
N VAL A 47 -7.55 -6.89 7.24
CA VAL A 47 -8.16 -7.95 8.08
C VAL A 47 -9.66 -8.03 7.83
N GLY A 48 -10.24 -9.21 8.02
CA GLY A 48 -11.65 -9.48 7.81
C GLY A 48 -11.93 -10.98 7.74
N ASP A 49 -13.21 -11.34 7.72
CA ASP A 49 -13.65 -12.74 7.81
C ASP A 49 -13.73 -13.46 6.46
N ASP A 50 -13.91 -12.71 5.36
CA ASP A 50 -13.99 -13.26 4.01
C ASP A 50 -12.71 -12.99 3.21
N LEU A 51 -12.04 -14.07 2.80
CA LEU A 51 -10.76 -13.99 2.09
C LEU A 51 -10.86 -13.21 0.77
N TYR A 52 -11.96 -13.39 0.03
CA TYR A 52 -12.11 -12.75 -1.27
C TYR A 52 -12.32 -11.24 -1.11
N ALA A 53 -13.20 -10.81 -0.20
CA ALA A 53 -13.44 -9.43 0.14
C ALA A 53 -12.17 -8.74 0.69
N VAL A 54 -11.43 -9.41 1.58
CA VAL A 54 -10.15 -8.92 2.12
C VAL A 54 -9.14 -8.71 0.99
N TYR A 55 -9.05 -9.65 0.04
CA TYR A 55 -8.13 -9.53 -1.08
C TYR A 55 -8.51 -8.40 -2.03
N GLN A 56 -9.79 -8.27 -2.39
CA GLN A 56 -10.27 -7.17 -3.23
C GLN A 56 -10.00 -5.82 -2.58
N HIS A 57 -10.34 -5.66 -1.30
CA HIS A 57 -10.10 -4.42 -0.57
C HIS A 57 -8.61 -4.09 -0.47
N ALA A 58 -7.74 -5.10 -0.26
CA ALA A 58 -6.30 -4.90 -0.28
C ALA A 58 -5.78 -4.38 -1.64
N GLN A 59 -6.37 -4.81 -2.77
CA GLN A 59 -6.02 -4.32 -4.11
C GLN A 59 -6.48 -2.88 -4.31
N GLU A 60 -7.71 -2.55 -3.90
CA GLU A 60 -8.28 -1.20 -3.97
C GLU A 60 -7.42 -0.20 -3.19
N VAL A 61 -7.11 -0.50 -1.91
CA VAL A 61 -6.27 0.36 -1.08
C VAL A 61 -4.85 0.48 -1.66
N ARG A 62 -4.27 -0.61 -2.18
CA ARG A 62 -2.95 -0.55 -2.83
C ARG A 62 -2.97 0.35 -4.06
N ALA A 63 -4.04 0.35 -4.85
CA ALA A 63 -4.19 1.20 -6.03
C ALA A 63 -4.37 2.69 -5.67
N ALA A 64 -4.93 2.98 -4.49
CA ALA A 64 -5.08 4.35 -3.99
C ALA A 64 -3.76 4.98 -3.49
N LEU A 65 -2.71 4.19 -3.23
CA LEU A 65 -1.40 4.68 -2.80
C LEU A 65 -0.38 4.67 -3.95
N SER A 66 0.23 5.82 -4.24
CA SER A 66 1.41 5.92 -5.11
C SER A 66 2.67 6.24 -4.31
N ILE A 67 3.81 5.61 -4.65
CA ILE A 67 5.14 5.86 -4.05
C ILE A 67 6.33 5.55 -4.97
#